data_AF-A0A429RED8-F1
#
_entry.id   AF-A0A429RED8-F1
#
_cell.length_a   1.000
_cell.length_b   1.000
_cell.length_c   1.000
_cell.angle_alpha   90.00
_cell.angle_beta   90.00
_cell.angle_gamma   90.00
#
_symmetry.space_group_name_H-M   'P 1'
#
loop_
_entity.id
_entity.type
_entity.pdbx_description
1 polymer ?
#
loop_
_entity_poly.entity_id
_entity_poly.type
_entity_poly.pdbx_seq_one_letter_code
_entity_poly.pdbx_strand_id
1 'polypeptide(L)'
;MTTASEPGDRLAAFGNQLVDVHIWLREEIVRLREDVDSFLSGDGDRPKDLRAHCLAFCTALTRHHTAEDQGVFPVLAAAYPALRPVLDELARDHEQVEEILLRLQSLLDALPADTENGTAPDPAEARRVKGELEGLIALVESHFTYEEKKLVSALNELDTPLPDDFRLSDLTGR
;
A
#
# COMPACT_ATOMS: atom_id res chain seq x y z
N MET A 1 15.91 23.58 24.15
CA MET A 1 15.16 22.97 25.26
C MET A 1 14.26 21.95 24.61
N THR A 2 14.79 20.74 24.43
CA THR A 2 14.16 19.66 23.64
C THR A 2 13.38 18.81 24.62
N THR A 3 12.06 18.87 24.57
CA THR A 3 11.21 17.93 25.30
C THR A 3 11.39 16.56 24.64
N ALA A 4 12.09 15.66 25.31
CA ALA A 4 12.08 14.26 24.94
C ALA A 4 10.64 13.76 25.09
N SER A 5 10.00 13.36 23.99
CA SER A 5 8.66 12.75 24.02
C SER A 5 8.67 11.59 25.01
N GLU A 6 7.68 11.56 25.91
CA GLU A 6 7.57 10.50 26.92
C GLU A 6 7.36 9.14 26.25
N PRO A 7 7.74 8.02 26.91
CA PRO A 7 7.57 6.68 26.35
C PRO A 7 6.13 6.40 25.88
N GLY A 8 5.12 6.91 26.61
CA GLY A 8 3.71 6.80 26.25
C GLY A 8 3.30 7.56 24.98
N ASP A 9 3.94 8.69 24.67
CA ASP A 9 3.71 9.44 23.41
C ASP A 9 4.25 8.68 22.20
N ARG A 10 5.31 7.88 22.36
CA ARG A 10 5.84 7.03 21.29
C ARG A 10 5.00 5.77 21.07
N LEU A 11 4.41 5.23 22.14
CA LEU A 11 3.62 4.00 22.09
C LEU A 11 2.21 4.24 21.53
N ALA A 12 1.56 5.34 21.91
CA ALA A 12 0.30 5.79 21.31
C ALA A 12 0.44 6.27 19.85
N ALA A 13 1.66 6.26 19.29
CA ALA A 13 1.91 6.73 17.93
C ALA A 13 1.80 5.61 16.88
N PHE A 14 1.99 4.33 17.23
CA PHE A 14 2.10 3.28 16.19
C PHE A 14 0.79 3.03 15.44
N GLY A 15 -0.34 3.00 16.14
CA GLY A 15 -1.65 2.88 15.48
C GLY A 15 -1.99 4.12 14.64
N ASN A 16 -1.55 5.32 15.08
CA ASN A 16 -1.74 6.53 14.29
C ASN A 16 -0.84 6.54 13.04
N GLN A 17 0.41 6.09 13.16
CA GLN A 17 1.33 6.00 12.04
C GLN A 17 0.84 4.99 10.99
N LEU A 18 0.22 3.88 11.41
CA LEU A 18 -0.42 2.93 10.51
C LEU A 18 -1.49 3.64 9.65
N VAL A 19 -2.39 4.36 10.33
CA VAL A 19 -3.45 5.13 9.67
C VAL A 19 -2.87 6.18 8.73
N ASP A 20 -1.82 6.90 9.13
CA ASP A 20 -1.17 7.92 8.29
C ASP A 20 -0.61 7.31 6.99
N VAL A 21 0.05 6.15 7.07
CA VAL A 21 0.56 5.45 5.87
C VAL A 21 -0.57 4.93 4.99
N HIS A 22 -1.64 4.40 5.58
CA HIS A 22 -2.80 3.97 4.79
C HIS A 22 -3.50 5.14 4.09
N ILE A 23 -3.61 6.30 4.74
CA ILE A 23 -4.15 7.51 4.11
C ILE A 23 -3.30 7.89 2.90
N TRP A 24 -1.98 7.92 3.05
CA TRP A 24 -1.08 8.22 1.95
C TRP A 24 -1.19 7.18 0.81
N LEU A 25 -1.20 5.88 1.12
CA LEU A 25 -1.37 4.82 0.11
C LEU A 25 -2.71 4.93 -0.64
N ARG A 26 -3.80 5.28 0.07
CA ARG A 26 -5.10 5.57 -0.56
C ARG A 26 -5.02 6.75 -1.53
N GLU A 27 -4.32 7.82 -1.16
CA GLU A 27 -4.12 8.97 -2.05
C GLU A 27 -3.30 8.57 -3.30
N GLU A 28 -2.22 7.82 -3.14
CA GLU A 28 -1.37 7.41 -4.26
C GLU A 28 -2.08 6.45 -5.22
N ILE A 29 -2.86 5.48 -4.73
CA ILE A 29 -3.60 4.58 -5.64
C ILE A 29 -4.70 5.30 -6.41
N VAL A 30 -5.32 6.34 -5.83
CA VAL A 30 -6.27 7.21 -6.53
C VAL A 30 -5.57 8.01 -7.62
N ARG A 31 -4.39 8.59 -7.34
CA ARG A 31 -3.59 9.29 -8.37
C ARG A 31 -3.18 8.34 -9.49
N LEU A 32 -2.71 7.14 -9.16
CA LEU A 32 -2.35 6.12 -10.16
C LEU A 32 -3.54 5.77 -11.07
N ARG A 33 -4.75 5.68 -10.50
CA ARG A 33 -5.98 5.47 -11.28
C ARG A 33 -6.27 6.61 -12.25
N GLU A 34 -6.12 7.85 -11.79
CA GLU A 34 -6.29 9.03 -12.64
C GLU A 34 -5.27 9.05 -13.79
N ASP A 35 -4.00 8.73 -13.51
CA ASP A 35 -2.95 8.62 -14.51
C ASP A 35 -3.24 7.52 -15.55
N VAL A 36 -3.73 6.36 -15.09
CA VAL A 36 -4.16 5.27 -15.98
C VAL A 36 -5.34 5.71 -16.85
N ASP A 37 -6.39 6.29 -16.28
CA ASP A 37 -7.56 6.73 -17.05
C ASP A 37 -7.17 7.80 -18.09
N SER A 38 -6.29 8.73 -17.72
CA SER A 38 -5.77 9.79 -18.60
C SER A 38 -4.89 9.24 -19.72
N PHE A 39 -4.01 8.27 -19.41
CA PHE A 39 -3.21 7.57 -20.41
C PHE A 39 -4.10 6.82 -21.41
N LEU A 40 -5.11 6.11 -20.92
CA LEU A 40 -6.02 5.32 -21.76
C LEU A 40 -6.97 6.17 -22.62
N SER A 41 -7.28 7.41 -22.22
CA SER A 41 -8.07 8.35 -23.03
C SER A 41 -7.24 9.05 -24.11
N GLY A 42 -5.91 9.00 -24.00
CA GLY A 42 -4.97 9.70 -24.89
C GLY A 42 -4.75 11.18 -24.53
N ASP A 43 -5.27 11.64 -23.39
CA ASP A 43 -5.12 13.01 -22.90
C ASP A 43 -3.99 13.16 -21.87
N GLY A 44 -3.37 12.04 -21.47
CA GLY A 44 -2.53 11.94 -20.27
C GLY A 44 -1.03 11.80 -20.44
N ASP A 45 -0.39 11.47 -19.32
CA ASP A 45 1.06 11.39 -19.15
C ASP A 45 1.71 10.36 -20.08
N ARG A 46 3.03 10.52 -20.28
CA ARG A 46 3.81 9.60 -21.11
C ARG A 46 3.81 8.21 -20.45
N PRO A 47 3.74 7.10 -21.23
CA PRO A 47 3.76 5.74 -20.71
C PRO A 47 4.83 5.45 -19.65
N LYS A 48 6.00 6.08 -19.79
CA LYS A 48 7.12 5.95 -18.85
C LYS A 48 6.84 6.53 -17.46
N ASP A 49 6.08 7.64 -17.39
CA ASP A 49 5.80 8.35 -16.15
C ASP A 49 4.75 7.54 -15.36
N LEU A 50 3.74 7.00 -16.05
CA LEU A 50 2.77 6.05 -15.49
C LEU A 50 3.43 4.79 -14.91
N ARG A 51 4.36 4.17 -15.65
CA ARG A 51 5.08 2.97 -15.15
C ARG A 51 5.93 3.29 -13.94
N ALA A 52 6.61 4.43 -13.94
CA ALA A 52 7.41 4.86 -12.80
C ALA A 52 6.54 5.06 -11.56
N HIS A 53 5.36 5.68 -11.72
CA HIS A 53 4.40 5.84 -10.62
C HIS A 53 3.90 4.48 -10.13
N CYS A 54 3.44 3.60 -11.02
CA CYS A 54 3.00 2.25 -10.62
C CYS A 54 4.11 1.49 -9.88
N LEU A 55 5.35 1.52 -10.37
CA LEU A 55 6.48 0.87 -9.71
C LEU A 55 6.74 1.43 -8.31
N ALA A 56 6.68 2.76 -8.16
CA ALA A 56 6.85 3.42 -6.87
C ALA A 56 5.75 3.00 -5.88
N PHE A 57 4.48 3.04 -6.31
CA PHE A 57 3.35 2.60 -5.51
C PHE A 57 3.46 1.12 -5.11
N CYS A 58 3.68 0.22 -6.08
CA CYS A 58 3.85 -1.22 -5.81
C CYS A 58 4.98 -1.47 -4.81
N THR A 59 6.12 -0.78 -4.98
CA THR A 59 7.26 -0.92 -4.06
C THR A 59 6.91 -0.45 -2.65
N ALA A 60 6.21 0.67 -2.51
CA ALA A 60 5.83 1.20 -1.22
C ALA A 60 4.85 0.27 -0.49
N LEU A 61 3.81 -0.19 -1.18
CA LEU A 61 2.80 -1.10 -0.61
C LEU A 61 3.41 -2.45 -0.21
N THR A 62 4.25 -3.05 -1.07
CA THR A 62 4.95 -4.30 -0.72
C THR A 62 5.85 -4.13 0.51
N ARG A 63 6.58 -3.03 0.61
CA ARG A 63 7.45 -2.77 1.78
C ARG A 63 6.65 -2.60 3.06
N HIS A 64 5.52 -1.90 2.99
CA HIS A 64 4.61 -1.71 4.12
C HIS A 64 4.08 -3.05 4.64
N HIS A 65 3.48 -3.88 3.78
CA HIS A 65 2.98 -5.21 4.18
C HIS A 65 4.10 -6.12 4.70
N THR A 66 5.29 -6.08 4.06
CA THR A 66 6.45 -6.85 4.53
C THR A 66 6.85 -6.46 5.95
N ALA A 67 6.82 -5.17 6.28
CA ALA A 67 7.16 -4.68 7.61
C ALA A 67 6.13 -5.13 8.66
N GLU A 68 4.86 -5.23 8.28
CA GLU A 68 3.80 -5.75 9.14
C GLU A 68 3.96 -7.24 9.39
N ASP A 69 4.08 -8.03 8.33
CA ASP A 69 4.18 -9.48 8.41
C ASP A 69 5.40 -9.95 9.21
N GLN A 70 6.56 -9.30 8.98
CA GLN A 70 7.84 -9.73 9.55
C GLN A 70 8.17 -9.03 10.87
N GLY A 71 7.58 -7.86 11.12
CA GLY A 71 7.88 -7.03 12.29
C GLY A 71 6.71 -6.93 13.26
N VAL A 72 5.59 -6.34 12.83
CA VAL A 72 4.47 -5.96 13.71
C VAL A 72 3.66 -7.15 14.17
N PHE A 73 3.24 -8.00 13.24
CA PHE A 73 2.32 -9.10 13.51
C PHE A 73 2.91 -10.09 14.53
N PRO A 74 4.20 -10.46 14.49
CA PRO A 74 4.80 -11.29 15.54
C PRO A 74 4.74 -10.65 16.94
N VAL A 75 4.96 -9.34 17.04
CA VAL A 75 4.88 -8.60 18.32
C VAL A 75 3.45 -8.56 18.84
N LEU A 76 2.48 -8.24 17.98
CA LEU A 76 1.05 -8.25 18.33
C LEU A 76 0.58 -9.66 18.71
N ALA A 77 1.01 -10.70 18.00
CA ALA A 77 0.65 -12.08 18.29
C ALA A 77 1.20 -12.60 19.63
N ALA A 78 2.30 -12.01 20.11
CA ALA A 78 2.89 -12.29 21.41
C ALA A 78 2.19 -11.52 22.54
N ALA A 79 1.94 -10.22 22.34
CA ALA A 79 1.30 -9.34 23.33
C ALA A 79 -0.21 -9.62 23.47
N TYR A 80 -0.89 -9.90 22.36
CA TYR A 80 -2.34 -10.08 22.27
C TYR A 80 -2.68 -11.39 21.53
N PRO A 81 -2.56 -12.58 22.16
CA PRO A 81 -2.78 -13.85 21.48
C PRO A 81 -4.17 -14.02 20.84
N ALA A 82 -5.17 -13.28 21.32
CA ALA A 82 -6.52 -13.25 20.75
C ALA A 82 -6.58 -12.63 19.34
N LEU A 83 -5.59 -11.83 18.93
CA LEU A 83 -5.52 -11.23 17.59
C LEU A 83 -4.98 -12.19 16.53
N ARG A 84 -4.38 -13.33 16.88
CA ARG A 84 -3.77 -14.25 15.90
C ARG A 84 -4.67 -14.59 14.70
N PRO A 85 -5.98 -14.91 14.87
CA PRO A 85 -6.83 -15.19 13.72
C PRO A 85 -7.01 -13.99 12.77
N VAL A 86 -6.96 -12.77 13.31
CA VAL A 86 -7.02 -11.52 12.52
C VAL A 86 -5.70 -11.31 11.77
N LEU A 87 -4.57 -11.49 12.44
CA LEU A 87 -3.25 -11.36 11.82
C LEU A 87 -3.05 -12.38 10.69
N ASP A 88 -3.50 -13.63 10.89
CA ASP A 88 -3.48 -14.65 9.86
C ASP A 88 -4.37 -14.30 8.67
N GLU A 89 -5.47 -13.57 8.89
CA GLU A 89 -6.36 -13.09 7.83
C GLU A 89 -5.70 -11.95 7.03
N LEU A 90 -5.12 -10.97 7.72
CA LEU A 90 -4.39 -9.86 7.09
C LEU A 90 -3.20 -10.35 6.26
N ALA A 91 -2.42 -11.31 6.77
CA ALA A 91 -1.31 -11.89 6.00
C ALA A 91 -1.78 -12.58 4.70
N ARG A 92 -2.97 -13.21 4.70
CA ARG A 92 -3.56 -13.78 3.47
C ARG A 92 -4.07 -12.70 2.51
N ASP A 93 -4.52 -11.56 3.02
CA ASP A 93 -4.85 -10.42 2.18
C ASP A 93 -3.58 -9.84 1.54
N HIS A 94 -2.47 -9.78 2.26
CA HIS A 94 -1.18 -9.32 1.72
C HIS A 94 -0.72 -10.18 0.53
N GLU A 95 -0.81 -11.50 0.63
CA GLU A 95 -0.50 -12.43 -0.47
C GLU A 95 -1.36 -12.13 -1.71
N GLN A 96 -2.67 -11.93 -1.54
CA GLN A 96 -3.58 -11.60 -2.65
C GLN A 96 -3.28 -10.24 -3.28
N VAL A 97 -2.94 -9.24 -2.45
CA VAL A 97 -2.54 -7.91 -2.92
C VAL A 97 -1.25 -8.01 -3.74
N GLU A 98 -0.23 -8.73 -3.24
CA GLU A 98 1.04 -8.92 -3.95
C GLU A 98 0.83 -9.55 -5.33
N GLU A 99 -0.01 -10.57 -5.43
CA GLU A 99 -0.34 -11.19 -6.71
C GLU A 99 -0.98 -10.21 -7.71
N ILE A 100 -1.87 -9.32 -7.25
CA ILE A 100 -2.49 -8.30 -8.10
C ILE A 100 -1.44 -7.26 -8.52
N LEU A 101 -0.56 -6.82 -7.61
CA LEU A 101 0.50 -5.86 -7.92
C LEU A 101 1.43 -6.37 -9.02
N LEU A 102 1.83 -7.65 -8.95
CA LEU A 102 2.67 -8.30 -9.96
C LEU A 102 1.96 -8.38 -11.33
N ARG A 103 0.65 -8.69 -11.35
CA ARG A 103 -0.15 -8.70 -12.58
C ARG A 103 -0.31 -7.30 -13.17
N LEU A 104 -0.60 -6.30 -12.35
CA LEU A 104 -0.75 -4.92 -12.80
C LEU A 104 0.55 -4.39 -13.41
N GLN A 105 1.68 -4.64 -12.75
CA GLN A 105 3.00 -4.27 -13.28
C GLN A 105 3.29 -4.96 -14.62
N SER A 106 3.02 -6.26 -14.73
CA SER A 106 3.19 -7.01 -15.98
C SER A 106 2.31 -6.47 -17.12
N LEU A 107 1.06 -6.10 -16.82
CA LEU A 107 0.15 -5.51 -17.81
C LEU A 107 0.61 -4.15 -18.28
N LEU A 108 1.04 -3.28 -17.35
CA LEU A 108 1.60 -1.98 -17.70
C LEU A 108 2.90 -2.13 -18.47
N ASP A 109 3.72 -3.14 -18.15
CA ASP A 109 4.97 -3.40 -18.84
C ASP A 109 4.78 -3.82 -20.30
N ALA A 110 3.68 -4.51 -20.58
CA ALA A 110 3.31 -4.94 -21.93
C ALA A 110 2.79 -3.80 -22.82
N LEU A 111 2.40 -2.65 -22.25
CA LEU A 111 1.91 -1.52 -23.06
C LEU A 111 3.03 -1.00 -23.99
N PRO A 112 2.70 -0.35 -25.12
CA PRO A 112 3.70 0.33 -25.94
C PRO A 112 4.33 1.51 -25.17
N ALA A 113 5.66 1.64 -25.24
CA ALA A 113 6.39 2.76 -24.63
C ALA A 113 6.17 4.09 -25.37
N ASP A 114 5.84 4.01 -26.66
CA ASP A 114 5.69 5.14 -27.57
C ASP A 114 4.30 5.13 -28.21
N THR A 115 3.46 6.07 -27.80
CA THR A 115 2.29 6.49 -28.57
C THR A 115 2.68 7.53 -29.63
N GLU A 116 3.96 7.61 -30.03
CA GLU A 116 4.49 8.61 -30.98
C GLU A 116 3.78 8.62 -32.35
N ASN A 117 3.10 7.52 -32.70
CA ASN A 117 2.28 7.43 -33.92
C ASN A 117 0.77 7.65 -33.67
N GLY A 118 0.37 8.14 -32.49
CA GLY A 118 -1.05 8.36 -32.13
C GLY A 118 -1.89 7.09 -32.07
N THR A 119 -1.25 5.92 -31.97
CA THR A 119 -1.96 4.64 -31.87
C THR A 119 -2.36 4.43 -30.41
N ALA A 120 -3.66 4.52 -30.14
CA ALA A 120 -4.23 4.23 -28.83
C ALA A 120 -3.92 2.77 -28.41
N PRO A 121 -3.82 2.48 -27.09
CA PRO A 121 -3.70 1.11 -26.60
C PRO A 121 -4.83 0.22 -27.13
N ASP A 122 -4.58 -1.09 -27.28
CA ASP A 122 -5.65 -2.03 -27.59
C ASP A 122 -6.77 -1.89 -26.54
N PRO A 123 -8.03 -1.64 -26.94
CA PRO A 123 -9.15 -1.57 -26.01
C PRO A 123 -9.28 -2.78 -25.09
N ALA A 124 -8.82 -3.97 -25.51
CA ALA A 124 -8.81 -5.15 -24.65
C ALA A 124 -7.75 -5.07 -23.54
N GLU A 125 -6.56 -4.56 -23.84
CA GLU A 125 -5.48 -4.34 -22.85
C GLU A 125 -5.86 -3.22 -21.88
N ALA A 126 -6.41 -2.12 -22.39
CA ALA A 126 -6.93 -1.02 -21.58
C ALA A 126 -7.95 -1.49 -20.53
N ARG A 127 -8.91 -2.34 -20.96
CA ARG A 127 -9.90 -2.94 -20.05
C ARG A 127 -9.27 -3.84 -18.99
N ARG A 128 -8.19 -4.57 -19.32
CA ARG A 128 -7.49 -5.44 -18.37
C ARG A 128 -6.76 -4.64 -17.31
N VAL A 129 -5.98 -3.63 -17.72
CA VAL A 129 -5.28 -2.72 -16.79
C VAL A 129 -6.27 -2.09 -15.83
N LYS A 130 -7.37 -1.53 -16.37
CA LYS A 130 -8.42 -0.93 -15.55
C LYS A 130 -9.06 -1.95 -14.59
N GLY A 131 -9.38 -3.14 -15.09
CA GLY A 131 -9.97 -4.21 -14.27
C GLY A 131 -9.10 -4.61 -13.09
N GLU A 132 -7.80 -4.85 -13.31
CA GLU A 132 -6.87 -5.19 -12.22
C GLU A 132 -6.71 -4.03 -11.24
N LEU A 133 -6.61 -2.78 -11.72
CA LEU A 133 -6.46 -1.62 -10.84
C LEU A 133 -7.71 -1.38 -9.98
N GLU A 134 -8.91 -1.46 -10.54
CA GLU A 134 -10.14 -1.33 -9.75
C GLU A 134 -10.29 -2.48 -8.74
N GLY A 135 -9.89 -3.69 -9.12
CA GLY A 135 -9.83 -4.83 -8.22
C GLY A 135 -8.86 -4.61 -7.06
N LEU A 136 -7.65 -4.10 -7.36
CA LEU A 136 -6.67 -3.72 -6.35
C LEU A 136 -7.22 -2.67 -5.39
N ILE A 137 -7.79 -1.58 -5.90
CA ILE A 137 -8.38 -0.49 -5.11
C ILE A 137 -9.45 -1.03 -4.15
N ALA A 138 -10.36 -1.87 -4.66
CA ALA A 138 -11.42 -2.43 -3.83
C ALA A 138 -10.87 -3.35 -2.72
N LEU A 139 -9.85 -4.15 -3.03
CA LEU A 139 -9.21 -5.05 -2.07
C LEU A 139 -8.46 -4.26 -0.99
N VAL A 140 -7.57 -3.33 -1.38
CA VAL A 140 -6.76 -2.59 -0.41
C VAL A 140 -7.61 -1.67 0.46
N GLU A 141 -8.68 -1.08 -0.06
CA GLU A 141 -9.58 -0.25 0.74
C GLU A 141 -10.31 -1.07 1.82
N SER A 142 -10.79 -2.25 1.46
CA SER A 142 -11.40 -3.19 2.41
C SER A 142 -10.39 -3.67 3.44
N HIS A 143 -9.18 -4.00 2.99
CA HIS A 143 -8.08 -4.47 3.83
C HIS A 143 -7.66 -3.42 4.86
N PHE A 144 -7.30 -2.21 4.43
CA PHE A 144 -6.91 -1.12 5.33
C PHE A 144 -8.02 -0.80 6.35
N THR A 145 -9.28 -0.74 5.91
CA THR A 145 -10.41 -0.50 6.82
C THR A 145 -10.53 -1.59 7.89
N TYR A 146 -10.33 -2.85 7.50
CA TYR A 146 -10.39 -3.97 8.42
C TYR A 146 -9.23 -3.95 9.41
N GLU A 147 -8.02 -3.73 8.92
CA GLU A 147 -6.82 -3.67 9.75
C GLU A 147 -6.88 -2.53 10.76
N GLU A 148 -7.17 -1.31 10.31
CA GLU A 148 -7.26 -0.13 11.19
C GLU A 148 -8.27 -0.37 12.32
N LYS A 149 -9.43 -0.93 11.98
CA LYS A 149 -10.49 -1.26 12.94
C LYS A 149 -10.04 -2.28 13.98
N LYS A 150 -9.15 -3.21 13.61
CA LYS A 150 -8.77 -4.34 14.46
C LYS A 150 -7.51 -4.08 15.27
N LEU A 151 -6.54 -3.37 14.70
CA LEU A 151 -5.18 -3.32 15.24
C LEU A 151 -4.85 -1.99 15.91
N VAL A 152 -5.46 -0.85 15.51
CA VAL A 152 -5.05 0.49 16.00
C VAL A 152 -5.05 0.61 17.52
N SER A 153 -6.10 0.12 18.19
CA SER A 153 -6.15 0.17 19.66
C SER A 153 -5.03 -0.65 20.30
N ALA A 154 -4.82 -1.88 19.83
CA ALA A 154 -3.79 -2.76 20.34
C ALA A 154 -2.38 -2.20 20.08
N LEU A 155 -2.16 -1.59 18.92
CA LEU A 155 -0.90 -0.91 18.58
C LEU A 155 -0.61 0.27 19.49
N ASN A 156 -1.64 1.07 19.82
CA ASN A 156 -1.48 2.22 20.72
C ASN A 156 -1.32 1.83 22.20
N GLU A 157 -1.74 0.62 22.57
CA GLU A 157 -1.61 0.05 23.91
C GLU A 157 -0.36 -0.82 24.09
N LEU A 158 0.41 -1.08 23.03
CA LEU A 158 1.65 -1.82 23.12
C LEU A 158 2.61 -1.08 24.06
N ASP A 159 3.17 -1.80 25.04
CA ASP A 159 4.26 -1.31 25.90
C ASP A 159 5.65 -1.77 25.40
N THR A 160 5.70 -2.55 24.32
CA THR A 160 6.93 -3.11 23.74
C THR A 160 7.39 -2.24 22.57
N PRO A 161 8.67 -1.80 22.54
CA PRO A 161 9.19 -1.06 21.40
C PRO A 161 9.17 -1.93 20.14
N LEU A 162 8.61 -1.41 19.05
CA LEU A 162 8.77 -1.99 17.72
C LEU A 162 10.20 -1.77 17.21
N PRO A 163 10.70 -2.61 16.28
CA PRO A 163 12.02 -2.45 15.68
C PRO A 163 12.27 -1.02 15.13
N ASP A 164 13.49 -0.49 15.23
CA ASP A 164 13.80 0.91 14.84
C ASP A 164 13.66 1.18 13.33
N ASP A 165 13.76 0.13 12.51
CA ASP A 165 13.47 0.07 11.07
C ASP A 165 11.97 0.13 10.75
N PHE A 166 11.12 0.06 11.77
CA PHE A 166 9.67 0.20 11.68
C PHE A 166 9.20 1.68 11.70
N ARG A 167 10.10 2.63 11.42
CA ARG A 167 9.67 4.01 11.21
C ARG A 167 8.90 4.10 9.89
N LEU A 168 7.58 4.19 10.00
CA LEU A 168 6.67 4.41 8.86
C LEU A 168 7.02 5.67 8.04
N SER A 169 7.85 6.59 8.55
CA SER A 169 8.47 7.68 7.77
C SER A 169 9.32 7.18 6.60
N ASP A 170 10.03 6.08 6.78
CA ASP A 170 10.98 5.55 5.79
C ASP A 170 10.28 4.90 4.58
N LEU A 171 8.97 4.63 4.70
CA LEU A 171 8.12 4.11 3.63
C LEU A 171 7.58 5.23 2.71
N THR A 172 7.54 6.47 3.19
CA THR A 172 7.05 7.64 2.43
C THR A 172 8.16 8.38 1.66
N GLY A 173 9.42 8.02 1.89
CA GLY A 173 10.57 8.72 1.32
C GLY A 173 10.71 10.18 1.80
N ARG A 174 10.09 10.54 2.93
CA ARG A 174 10.18 11.87 3.57
C ARG A 174 10.78 11.80 4.96
#